data_AF-A0A836W356-F1
#
_entry.id   AF-A0A836W356-F1
#
_cell.length_a   1.000
_cell.length_b   1.000
_cell.length_c   1.000
_cell.angle_alpha   90.00
_cell.angle_beta   90.00
_cell.angle_gamma   90.00
#
_symmetry.space_group_name_H-M   'P 1'
#
loop_
_entity.id
_entity.type
_entity.pdbx_description
1 polymer ?
#
loop_
_entity_poly.entity_id
_entity_poly.type
_entity_poly.pdbx_seq_one_letter_code
_entity_poly.pdbx_strand_id
1 'polypeptide(L)'
;MVPPEGSVQPLNAGGFTMPFYSPSRATYSILPSLHYTPVTGRIVGAMLTKDELEDRLRRLLGLSGYEARAYLAVLRGVSKPRDIAEEAGIPPQRIYDVLRSLQRRGLIAQMPEGYRATPPTRTLAVEAEKLVLEAAKRAEEVRLLARELEEHVASIAREHVLVGEGLSRALASALAALRECSEKPWLLAYKVAEKAEDLWPVLQHFLEILNVRGARIILYSGVALPRHVLETIAGIPGTEMRASEAVLLDMMVACDTVVIGVPGTGGNVVTVTITNREFAKALKRRLEVLWRSSRPLGKRY
;
A
#
# COMPACT_ATOMS: atom_id res chain seq x y z
N MET A 1 20.39 -53.78 58.09
CA MET A 1 21.53 -53.65 57.17
C MET A 1 21.68 -52.18 56.82
N VAL A 2 22.85 -51.60 57.08
CA VAL A 2 23.22 -50.18 56.87
C VAL A 2 24.20 -50.14 55.66
N PRO A 3 24.50 -48.97 55.03
CA PRO A 3 23.99 -48.38 53.79
C PRO A 3 25.03 -48.46 52.62
N PRO A 4 24.97 -47.62 51.57
CA PRO A 4 25.85 -46.43 51.51
C PRO A 4 25.08 -45.15 51.08
N GLU A 5 25.27 -44.00 51.76
CA GLU A 5 26.26 -42.92 51.48
C GLU A 5 26.03 -42.24 50.11
N GLY A 6 25.82 -40.94 49.96
CA GLY A 6 25.71 -39.73 50.80
C GLY A 6 25.11 -38.64 49.87
N SER A 7 24.91 -37.36 50.16
CA SER A 7 25.00 -36.48 51.32
C SER A 7 24.53 -35.12 50.76
N VAL A 8 23.39 -34.58 51.20
CA VAL A 8 23.24 -33.34 52.02
C VAL A 8 22.72 -32.13 51.21
N GLN A 9 21.41 -31.83 51.40
CA GLN A 9 20.67 -30.55 51.67
C GLN A 9 21.13 -29.17 51.10
N PRO A 10 20.25 -28.14 50.95
CA PRO A 10 19.15 -27.69 51.86
C PRO A 10 17.77 -27.48 51.20
N LEU A 11 16.60 -27.60 51.85
CA LEU A 11 15.95 -26.95 53.03
C LEU A 11 15.28 -25.58 52.74
N ASN A 12 13.94 -25.61 52.81
CA ASN A 12 12.95 -24.53 53.03
C ASN A 12 12.82 -23.46 51.91
N ALA A 13 11.64 -22.91 51.58
CA ALA A 13 10.44 -22.67 52.38
C ALA A 13 9.20 -22.49 51.47
N GLY A 14 8.02 -22.71 52.04
CA GLY A 14 6.82 -21.89 51.77
C GLY A 14 6.10 -22.09 50.44
N GLY A 15 5.00 -22.86 50.49
CA GLY A 15 4.02 -22.91 49.42
C GLY A 15 3.42 -21.52 49.11
N PHE A 16 3.61 -21.07 47.88
CA PHE A 16 2.83 -19.99 47.27
C PHE A 16 2.69 -20.29 45.77
N THR A 17 1.57 -20.90 45.40
CA THR A 17 1.17 -21.09 44.00
C THR A 17 0.54 -19.81 43.48
N MET A 18 1.24 -19.10 42.58
CA MET A 18 0.67 -18.03 41.76
C MET A 18 0.24 -18.59 40.39
N PRO A 19 -0.90 -18.16 39.83
CA PRO A 19 -1.33 -18.58 38.51
C PRO A 19 -0.45 -17.97 37.42
N PHE A 20 -0.13 -18.77 36.41
CA PHE A 20 0.50 -18.33 35.16
C PHE A 20 -0.38 -17.28 34.47
N TYR A 21 0.05 -16.01 34.50
CA TYR A 21 -0.53 -14.94 33.68
C TYR A 21 0.28 -14.81 32.40
N SER A 22 -0.32 -15.20 31.27
CA SER A 22 0.19 -14.93 29.93
C SER A 22 0.06 -13.42 29.64
N PRO A 23 1.13 -12.71 29.24
CA PRO A 23 0.98 -11.32 28.82
C PRO A 23 0.27 -11.28 27.47
N SER A 24 -0.97 -10.79 27.49
CA SER A 24 -1.74 -10.46 26.30
C SER A 24 -0.98 -9.47 25.42
N ARG A 25 -0.75 -9.85 24.16
CA ARG A 25 -0.28 -8.96 23.10
C ARG A 25 -1.29 -7.82 22.93
N ALA A 26 -0.96 -6.65 23.47
CA ALA A 26 -1.51 -5.40 22.97
C ALA A 26 -0.84 -5.12 21.61
N THR A 27 -1.51 -5.49 20.53
CA THR A 27 -1.11 -5.15 19.16
C THR A 27 -1.46 -3.69 18.87
N TYR A 28 -0.47 -2.81 18.98
CA TYR A 28 -0.46 -1.58 18.19
C TYR A 28 0.11 -1.93 16.81
N SER A 29 -0.76 -2.04 15.80
CA SER A 29 -0.36 -2.06 14.40
C SER A 29 -1.28 -1.13 13.62
N ILE A 30 -0.99 0.17 13.69
CA ILE A 30 -1.53 1.16 12.76
C ILE A 30 -0.44 1.43 11.72
N LEU A 31 -0.29 0.48 10.81
CA LEU A 31 0.22 0.74 9.47
C LEU A 31 -0.77 0.04 8.55
N PRO A 32 -1.36 0.73 7.54
CA PRO A 32 -2.16 0.06 6.54
C PRO A 32 -1.31 -1.05 5.94
N SER A 33 -1.81 -2.28 5.97
CA SER A 33 -1.24 -3.41 5.28
C SER A 33 -1.26 -3.11 3.78
N LEU A 34 -0.24 -2.38 3.31
CA LEU A 34 0.17 -2.37 1.92
C LEU A 34 0.40 -3.84 1.57
N HIS A 35 -0.60 -4.48 0.98
CA HIS A 35 -0.43 -5.72 0.25
C HIS A 35 0.47 -5.39 -0.94
N TYR A 36 1.78 -5.36 -0.67
CA TYR A 36 2.80 -5.38 -1.69
C TYR A 36 2.61 -6.70 -2.43
N THR A 37 2.00 -6.64 -3.62
CA THR A 37 2.14 -7.73 -4.57
C THR A 37 3.65 -7.83 -4.83
N PRO A 38 4.31 -8.93 -4.40
CA PRO A 38 5.70 -9.11 -4.76
C PRO A 38 5.79 -8.97 -6.27
N VAL A 39 6.76 -8.19 -6.75
CA VAL A 39 7.15 -8.30 -8.14
C VAL A 39 7.63 -9.75 -8.29
N THR A 40 6.75 -10.65 -8.72
CA THR A 40 7.07 -11.98 -9.25
C THR A 40 7.72 -11.77 -10.62
N GLY A 41 8.79 -10.97 -10.64
CA GLY A 41 9.68 -10.81 -11.76
C GLY A 41 10.58 -12.02 -11.79
N ARG A 42 10.22 -12.98 -12.65
CA ARG A 42 11.08 -14.02 -13.22
C ARG A 42 12.36 -14.31 -12.42
N ILE A 43 12.33 -15.34 -11.57
CA ILE A 43 13.50 -16.23 -11.49
C ILE A 43 13.45 -17.09 -12.76
N VAL A 44 13.80 -16.50 -13.90
CA VAL A 44 13.93 -17.25 -15.15
C VAL A 44 15.34 -17.03 -15.65
N GLY A 45 16.23 -17.95 -15.26
CA GLY A 45 17.31 -18.55 -16.08
C GLY A 45 18.33 -17.68 -16.83
N ALA A 46 18.18 -16.36 -16.90
CA ALA A 46 19.13 -15.47 -17.54
C ALA A 46 20.02 -14.85 -16.47
N MET A 47 21.28 -15.25 -16.46
CA MET A 47 22.31 -14.59 -15.69
C MET A 47 22.38 -13.13 -16.15
N LEU A 48 21.94 -12.18 -15.29
CA LEU A 48 22.00 -10.75 -15.61
C LEU A 48 23.43 -10.38 -16.01
N THR A 49 23.56 -9.60 -17.07
CA THR A 49 24.86 -9.09 -17.50
C THR A 49 25.44 -8.12 -16.46
N LYS A 50 26.76 -7.88 -16.52
CA LYS A 50 27.44 -6.93 -15.62
C LYS A 50 26.80 -5.53 -15.69
N ASP A 51 26.45 -5.10 -16.90
CA ASP A 51 25.90 -3.77 -17.16
C ASP A 51 24.46 -3.64 -16.64
N GLU A 52 23.63 -4.67 -16.81
CA GLU A 52 22.28 -4.70 -16.23
C GLU A 52 22.31 -4.68 -14.71
N LEU A 53 23.27 -5.37 -14.09
CA LEU A 53 23.45 -5.34 -12.63
C LEU A 53 23.92 -3.97 -12.15
N GLU A 54 24.88 -3.35 -12.84
CA GLU A 54 25.32 -1.99 -12.54
C GLU A 54 24.14 -1.01 -12.60
N ASP A 55 23.35 -1.05 -13.66
CA ASP A 55 22.20 -0.16 -13.82
C ASP A 55 21.09 -0.38 -12.79
N ARG A 56 20.88 -1.61 -12.33
CA ARG A 56 19.93 -1.89 -11.24
C ARG A 56 20.45 -1.38 -9.90
N LEU A 57 21.73 -1.58 -9.60
CA LEU A 57 22.38 -1.07 -8.38
C LEU A 57 22.30 0.46 -8.31
N ARG A 58 22.57 1.13 -9.43
CA ARG A 58 22.47 2.60 -9.53
C ARG A 58 21.04 3.10 -9.30
N ARG A 59 20.06 2.49 -9.98
CA ARG A 59 18.66 2.94 -9.90
C ARG A 59 18.00 2.64 -8.56
N LEU A 60 18.21 1.44 -8.01
CA LEU A 60 17.51 0.99 -6.80
C LEU A 60 18.19 1.42 -5.51
N LEU A 61 19.51 1.53 -5.52
CA LEU A 61 20.27 1.94 -4.34
C LEU A 61 20.84 3.36 -4.47
N GLY A 62 20.65 4.06 -5.58
CA GLY A 62 21.25 5.39 -5.76
C GLY A 62 22.78 5.39 -5.76
N LEU A 63 23.42 4.27 -6.12
CA LEU A 63 24.87 4.21 -6.25
C LEU A 63 25.33 5.00 -7.49
N SER A 64 26.50 5.64 -7.40
CA SER A 64 27.23 6.11 -8.57
C SER A 64 27.76 4.95 -9.41
N GLY A 65 28.13 5.21 -10.67
CA GLY A 65 28.73 4.16 -11.52
C GLY A 65 30.01 3.57 -10.92
N TYR A 66 30.85 4.41 -10.30
CA TYR A 66 32.06 3.93 -9.61
C TYR A 66 31.72 3.03 -8.41
N GLU A 67 30.76 3.41 -7.58
CA GLU A 67 30.39 2.58 -6.44
C GLU A 67 29.74 1.26 -6.87
N ALA A 68 28.90 1.28 -7.90
CA ALA A 68 28.29 0.06 -8.44
C ALA A 68 29.34 -0.91 -8.98
N ARG A 69 30.31 -0.42 -9.77
CA ARG A 69 31.40 -1.26 -10.30
C ARG A 69 32.35 -1.77 -9.23
N ALA A 70 32.72 -0.92 -8.27
CA ALA A 70 33.54 -1.33 -7.13
C ALA A 70 32.83 -2.40 -6.30
N TYR A 71 31.53 -2.24 -6.04
CA TYR A 71 30.76 -3.22 -5.30
C TYR A 71 30.66 -4.56 -6.03
N LEU A 72 30.45 -4.56 -7.35
CA LEU A 72 30.46 -5.78 -8.17
C LEU A 72 31.83 -6.47 -8.17
N ALA A 73 32.93 -5.71 -8.20
CA ALA A 73 34.28 -6.26 -8.08
C ALA A 73 34.49 -6.95 -6.72
N VAL A 74 34.05 -6.32 -5.62
CA VAL A 74 34.14 -6.91 -4.28
C VAL A 74 33.26 -8.16 -4.15
N LEU A 75 32.06 -8.17 -4.76
CA LEU A 75 31.18 -9.35 -4.78
C LEU A 75 31.78 -10.54 -5.53
N ARG A 76 32.67 -10.29 -6.51
CA ARG A 76 33.45 -11.31 -7.21
C ARG A 76 34.66 -11.81 -6.42
N GLY A 77 34.91 -11.25 -5.24
CA GLY A 77 36.00 -11.65 -4.34
C GLY A 77 37.25 -10.79 -4.41
N VAL A 78 37.26 -9.70 -5.18
CA VAL A 78 38.41 -8.78 -5.23
C VAL A 78 38.46 -7.97 -3.93
N SER A 79 39.52 -8.12 -3.14
CA SER A 79 39.59 -7.55 -1.80
C SER A 79 40.51 -6.34 -1.65
N LYS A 80 41.59 -6.24 -2.44
CA LYS A 80 42.58 -5.16 -2.27
C LYS A 80 42.15 -3.90 -3.02
N PRO A 81 42.31 -2.68 -2.45
CA PRO A 81 41.87 -1.45 -3.11
C PRO A 81 42.43 -1.23 -4.52
N ARG A 82 43.70 -1.55 -4.76
CA ARG A 82 44.31 -1.41 -6.10
C ARG A 82 43.63 -2.32 -7.12
N ASP A 83 43.47 -3.59 -6.78
CA ASP A 83 42.86 -4.60 -7.63
C ASP A 83 41.37 -4.28 -7.88
N ILE A 84 40.66 -3.76 -6.86
CA ILE A 84 39.26 -3.30 -7.02
C ILE A 84 39.22 -2.11 -7.99
N ALA A 85 40.15 -1.15 -7.87
CA ALA A 85 40.20 0.01 -8.75
C ALA A 85 40.43 -0.40 -10.21
N GLU A 86 41.32 -1.38 -10.44
CA GLU A 86 41.62 -1.92 -11.76
C GLU A 86 40.41 -2.64 -12.37
N GLU A 87 39.83 -3.63 -11.66
CA GLU A 87 38.65 -4.39 -12.12
C GLU A 87 37.42 -3.50 -12.36
N ALA A 88 37.27 -2.44 -11.57
CA ALA A 88 36.15 -1.51 -11.67
C ALA A 88 36.39 -0.35 -12.66
N GLY A 89 37.60 -0.23 -13.23
CA GLY A 89 37.98 0.89 -14.09
C GLY A 89 37.86 2.24 -13.38
N ILE A 90 38.27 2.29 -12.10
CA ILE A 90 38.21 3.49 -11.26
C ILE A 90 39.62 4.05 -11.11
N PRO A 91 39.84 5.37 -11.29
CA PRO A 91 41.14 5.98 -11.02
C PRO A 91 41.60 5.68 -9.59
N PRO A 92 42.87 5.26 -9.38
CA PRO A 92 43.38 4.88 -8.05
C PRO A 92 43.22 5.98 -6.99
N GLN A 93 43.19 7.25 -7.38
CA GLN A 93 42.99 8.36 -6.45
C GLN A 93 41.57 8.39 -5.85
N ARG A 94 40.58 7.78 -6.51
CA ARG A 94 39.17 7.83 -6.08
C ARG A 94 38.70 6.58 -5.34
N ILE A 95 39.46 5.48 -5.37
CA ILE A 95 38.97 4.19 -4.86
C ILE A 95 38.67 4.24 -3.35
N TYR A 96 39.49 4.93 -2.57
CA TYR A 96 39.27 5.01 -1.12
C TYR A 96 37.99 5.77 -0.76
N ASP A 97 37.62 6.81 -1.52
CA ASP A 97 36.34 7.52 -1.32
C ASP A 97 35.15 6.62 -1.65
N VAL A 98 35.26 5.87 -2.74
CA VAL A 98 34.24 4.91 -3.18
C VAL A 98 34.06 3.80 -2.13
N LEU A 99 35.16 3.20 -1.67
CA LEU A 99 35.12 2.15 -0.65
C LEU A 99 34.58 2.68 0.69
N ARG A 100 34.98 3.88 1.12
CA ARG A 100 34.41 4.54 2.31
C ARG A 100 32.92 4.79 2.17
N SER A 101 32.44 5.15 0.98
CA SER A 101 31.01 5.34 0.72
C SER A 101 30.26 4.01 0.82
N LEU A 102 30.73 2.98 0.13
CA LEU A 102 30.15 1.62 0.20
C LEU A 102 30.14 1.06 1.63
N GLN A 103 31.20 1.30 2.41
CA GLN A 103 31.29 0.87 3.80
C GLN A 103 30.32 1.64 4.71
N ARG A 104 30.18 2.96 4.54
CA ARG A 104 29.17 3.76 5.26
C ARG A 104 27.74 3.29 5.00
N ARG A 105 27.50 2.72 3.82
CA ARG A 105 26.22 2.10 3.45
C ARG A 105 26.08 0.64 3.88
N GLY A 106 27.10 0.07 4.53
CA GLY A 106 27.11 -1.33 4.99
C GLY A 106 27.18 -2.37 3.87
N LEU A 107 27.45 -1.95 2.63
CA LEU A 107 27.53 -2.85 1.46
C LEU A 107 28.83 -3.67 1.47
N ILE A 108 29.90 -3.10 2.03
CA ILE A 108 31.18 -3.78 2.22
C ILE A 108 31.68 -3.58 3.65
N ALA A 109 32.56 -4.46 4.11
CA ALA A 109 33.27 -4.37 5.37
C ALA A 109 34.79 -4.40 5.12
N GLN A 110 35.53 -3.66 5.94
CA GLN A 110 36.99 -3.71 5.95
C GLN A 110 37.44 -4.84 6.89
N MET A 111 38.26 -5.73 6.35
CA MET A 111 38.89 -6.87 7.01
C MET A 111 40.42 -6.71 6.96
N PRO A 112 41.19 -7.45 7.78
CA PRO A 112 42.66 -7.40 7.72
C PRO A 112 43.23 -7.69 6.32
N GLU A 113 42.58 -8.59 5.56
CA GLU A 113 42.98 -9.00 4.22
C GLU A 113 42.50 -8.07 3.09
N GLY A 114 41.74 -7.01 3.40
CA GLY A 114 41.16 -6.08 2.42
C GLY A 114 39.67 -5.84 2.65
N TYR A 115 38.91 -5.64 1.59
CA TYR A 115 37.47 -5.42 1.65
C TYR A 115 36.70 -6.68 1.27
N ARG A 116 35.57 -6.90 1.93
CA ARG A 116 34.65 -7.99 1.64
C ARG A 116 33.24 -7.46 1.50
N ALA A 117 32.47 -8.02 0.58
CA ALA A 117 31.07 -7.69 0.45
C ALA A 117 30.31 -8.21 1.66
N THR A 118 29.48 -7.37 2.26
CA THR A 118 28.47 -7.83 3.19
C THR A 118 27.43 -8.65 2.40
N PRO A 119 26.91 -9.77 2.93
CA PRO A 119 25.91 -10.57 2.23
C PRO A 119 24.74 -9.70 1.71
N PRO A 120 24.51 -9.64 0.38
CA PRO A 120 23.51 -8.73 -0.20
C PRO A 120 22.11 -8.97 0.34
N THR A 121 21.74 -10.22 0.62
CA THR A 121 20.46 -10.56 1.22
C THR A 121 20.20 -9.87 2.55
N ARG A 122 21.25 -9.63 3.35
CA ARG A 122 21.15 -8.93 4.62
C ARG A 122 21.15 -7.42 4.43
N THR A 123 22.12 -6.87 3.70
CA THR A 123 22.24 -5.41 3.56
C THR A 123 21.10 -4.81 2.74
N LEU A 124 20.69 -5.48 1.65
CA LEU A 124 19.61 -4.97 0.80
C LEU A 124 18.23 -5.11 1.43
N ALA A 125 18.04 -6.08 2.35
CA ALA A 125 16.81 -6.16 3.13
C ALA A 125 16.65 -4.94 4.05
N VAL A 126 17.72 -4.55 4.77
CA VAL A 126 17.72 -3.36 5.63
C VAL A 126 17.49 -2.09 4.82
N GLU A 127 18.11 -1.95 3.65
CA GLU A 127 17.89 -0.79 2.78
C GLU A 127 16.44 -0.74 2.26
N ALA A 128 15.86 -1.89 1.89
CA ALA A 128 14.46 -1.96 1.48
C ALA A 128 13.50 -1.54 2.61
N GLU A 129 13.72 -2.02 3.84
CA GLU A 129 12.94 -1.62 5.02
C GLU A 129 13.05 -0.12 5.29
N LYS A 130 14.27 0.44 5.17
CA LYS A 130 14.50 1.88 5.34
C LYS A 130 13.72 2.71 4.31
N LEU A 131 13.74 2.31 3.04
CA LEU A 131 12.99 2.99 1.97
C LEU A 131 11.48 2.98 2.25
N VAL A 132 10.94 1.86 2.73
CA VAL A 132 9.51 1.76 3.11
C VAL A 132 9.20 2.72 4.25
N LEU A 133 10.04 2.78 5.29
CA LEU A 133 9.85 3.67 6.43
C LEU A 133 9.91 5.15 6.03
N GLU A 134 10.88 5.54 5.20
CA GLU A 134 11.02 6.90 4.69
C GLU A 134 9.81 7.31 3.84
N ALA A 135 9.35 6.41 2.95
CA ALA A 135 8.15 6.65 2.15
C ALA A 135 6.90 6.80 3.03
N ALA A 136 6.74 5.98 4.06
CA ALA A 136 5.63 6.06 5.00
C ALA A 136 5.64 7.38 5.79
N LYS A 137 6.82 7.80 6.29
CA LYS A 137 6.98 9.09 6.99
C LYS A 137 6.61 10.26 6.09
N ARG A 138 7.14 10.29 4.86
CA ARG A 138 6.86 11.36 3.89
C ARG A 138 5.38 11.41 3.50
N ALA A 139 4.74 10.26 3.35
CA ALA A 139 3.30 10.19 3.09
C ALA A 139 2.50 10.82 4.23
N GLU A 140 2.91 10.63 5.49
CA GLU A 140 2.25 11.24 6.64
C GLU A 140 2.46 12.75 6.72
N GLU A 141 3.69 13.23 6.47
CA GLU A 141 3.98 14.67 6.38
C GLU A 141 3.11 15.36 5.33
N VAL A 142 2.91 14.74 4.16
CA VAL A 142 2.02 15.25 3.11
C VAL A 142 0.55 15.29 3.56
N ARG A 143 0.09 14.29 4.33
CA ARG A 143 -1.27 14.28 4.87
C ARG A 143 -1.48 15.36 5.93
N LEU A 144 -0.49 15.59 6.79
CA LEU A 144 -0.55 16.66 7.79
C LEU A 144 -0.61 18.04 7.13
N LEU A 145 0.26 18.29 6.14
CA LEU A 145 0.24 19.53 5.38
C LEU A 145 -1.11 19.76 4.68
N ALA A 146 -1.72 18.70 4.12
CA ALA A 146 -3.04 18.83 3.50
C ALA A 146 -4.10 19.32 4.50
N ARG A 147 -4.12 18.79 5.73
CA ARG A 147 -5.05 19.23 6.78
C ARG A 147 -4.78 20.67 7.20
N GLU A 148 -3.52 21.04 7.40
CA GLU A 148 -3.14 22.42 7.73
C GLU A 148 -3.61 23.39 6.64
N LEU A 149 -3.44 23.05 5.37
CA LEU A 149 -3.91 23.87 4.25
C LEU A 149 -5.44 23.95 4.19
N GLU A 150 -6.16 22.85 4.47
CA GLU A 150 -7.62 22.83 4.54
C GLU A 150 -8.16 23.77 5.63
N GLU A 151 -7.51 23.84 6.80
CA GLU A 151 -7.88 24.78 7.86
C GLU A 151 -7.80 26.24 7.41
N HIS A 152 -6.85 26.57 6.54
CA HIS A 152 -6.74 27.90 5.94
C HIS A 152 -7.81 28.17 4.88
N VAL A 153 -8.22 27.13 4.13
CA VAL A 153 -9.26 27.21 3.09
C VAL A 153 -10.68 27.23 3.68
N ALA A 154 -10.90 26.63 4.86
CA ALA A 154 -12.22 26.50 5.50
C ALA A 154 -12.97 27.83 5.76
N SER A 155 -12.32 28.98 5.59
CA SER A 155 -12.97 30.29 5.62
C SER A 155 -13.75 30.64 4.34
N ILE A 156 -13.52 29.95 3.21
CA ILE A 156 -14.12 30.26 1.90
C ILE A 156 -14.62 28.95 1.24
N ALA A 157 -15.96 28.80 1.19
CA ALA A 157 -16.76 27.80 0.46
C ALA A 157 -16.84 26.36 1.03
N ARG A 158 -17.88 26.11 1.85
CA ARG A 158 -18.33 24.75 2.20
C ARG A 158 -19.02 24.00 1.06
N GLU A 159 -19.52 24.74 0.05
CA GLU A 159 -20.19 24.15 -1.10
C GLU A 159 -19.48 24.55 -2.38
N HIS A 160 -19.18 23.57 -3.23
CA HIS A 160 -18.43 23.78 -4.46
C HIS A 160 -18.67 22.65 -5.46
N VAL A 161 -18.28 22.92 -6.71
CA VAL A 161 -18.25 21.92 -7.78
C VAL A 161 -16.83 21.83 -8.32
N LEU A 162 -16.27 20.64 -8.32
CA LEU A 162 -14.96 20.35 -8.90
C LEU A 162 -15.13 19.45 -10.12
N VAL A 163 -14.42 19.79 -11.19
CA VAL A 163 -14.29 18.95 -12.37
C VAL A 163 -12.85 18.47 -12.45
N GLY A 164 -12.67 17.16 -12.56
CA GLY A 164 -11.36 16.53 -12.66
C GLY A 164 -11.32 15.51 -13.78
N GLU A 165 -10.14 15.28 -14.34
CA GLU A 165 -9.94 14.24 -15.36
C GLU A 165 -9.13 13.07 -14.79
N GLY A 166 -9.46 11.88 -15.26
CA GLY A 166 -8.81 10.64 -14.90
C GLY A 166 -9.42 9.96 -13.68
N LEU A 167 -9.31 8.64 -13.65
CA LEU A 167 -9.87 7.81 -12.61
C LEU A 167 -9.23 8.08 -11.23
N SER A 168 -7.93 8.37 -11.18
CA SER A 168 -7.25 8.66 -9.91
C SER A 168 -7.87 9.85 -9.19
N ARG A 169 -8.38 10.86 -9.93
CA ARG A 169 -9.12 11.97 -9.34
C ARG A 169 -10.51 11.56 -8.87
N ALA A 170 -11.23 10.76 -9.66
CA ALA A 170 -12.53 10.20 -9.26
C ALA A 170 -12.44 9.47 -7.92
N LEU A 171 -11.44 8.58 -7.81
CA LEU A 171 -11.21 7.79 -6.62
C LEU A 171 -10.75 8.66 -5.44
N ALA A 172 -9.86 9.63 -5.66
CA ALA A 172 -9.43 10.54 -4.61
C ALA A 172 -10.61 11.35 -4.04
N SER A 173 -11.47 11.90 -4.90
CA SER A 173 -12.68 12.61 -4.47
C SER A 173 -13.64 11.70 -3.71
N ALA A 174 -13.81 10.45 -4.17
CA ALA A 174 -14.64 9.48 -3.46
C ALA A 174 -14.06 9.12 -2.07
N LEU A 175 -12.75 8.88 -1.98
CA LEU A 175 -12.08 8.58 -0.71
C LEU A 175 -12.14 9.75 0.27
N ALA A 176 -11.99 10.99 -0.21
CA ALA A 176 -12.12 12.19 0.61
C ALA A 176 -13.54 12.29 1.20
N ALA A 177 -14.56 12.19 0.35
CA ALA A 177 -15.97 12.20 0.77
C ALA A 177 -16.29 11.09 1.78
N LEU A 178 -15.73 9.89 1.59
CA LEU A 178 -15.90 8.83 2.56
C LEU A 178 -15.19 9.16 3.87
N ARG A 179 -13.95 9.64 3.90
CA ARG A 179 -13.24 9.90 5.17
C ARG A 179 -14.00 10.83 6.12
N GLU A 180 -14.70 11.82 5.59
CA GLU A 180 -15.49 12.78 6.36
C GLU A 180 -16.92 12.29 6.69
N CYS A 181 -17.36 11.21 6.06
CA CYS A 181 -18.72 10.71 6.18
C CYS A 181 -18.83 9.44 7.01
N SER A 182 -19.70 9.40 8.02
CA SER A 182 -19.98 8.18 8.80
C SER A 182 -21.18 7.37 8.29
N GLU A 183 -21.91 7.88 7.30
CA GLU A 183 -23.10 7.23 6.77
C GLU A 183 -22.74 6.09 5.80
N LYS A 184 -23.66 5.12 5.64
CA LYS A 184 -23.58 4.09 4.59
C LYS A 184 -23.76 4.75 3.19
N PRO A 185 -22.72 4.78 2.34
CA PRO A 185 -22.76 5.46 1.05
C PRO A 185 -23.65 4.74 0.04
N TRP A 186 -24.13 5.49 -0.95
CA TRP A 186 -24.79 4.97 -2.13
C TRP A 186 -23.81 4.91 -3.30
N LEU A 187 -23.84 3.80 -4.03
CA LEU A 187 -23.04 3.57 -5.24
C LEU A 187 -23.94 3.13 -6.38
N LEU A 188 -23.90 3.86 -7.48
CA LEU A 188 -24.35 3.41 -8.79
C LEU A 188 -23.11 3.02 -9.58
N ALA A 189 -23.05 1.78 -10.05
CA ALA A 189 -21.92 1.31 -10.85
C ALA A 189 -22.40 0.80 -12.20
N TYR A 190 -21.83 1.38 -13.25
CA TYR A 190 -22.00 1.04 -14.64
C TYR A 190 -20.63 0.78 -15.26
N LYS A 191 -20.00 1.76 -15.90
CA LYS A 191 -18.72 1.56 -16.61
C LYS A 191 -17.56 1.27 -15.67
N VAL A 192 -17.60 1.75 -14.42
CA VAL A 192 -16.57 1.42 -13.43
C VAL A 192 -16.58 -0.08 -13.10
N ALA A 193 -17.75 -0.72 -13.12
CA ALA A 193 -17.90 -2.13 -12.83
C ALA A 193 -17.31 -2.99 -13.95
N GLU A 194 -17.44 -2.59 -15.22
CA GLU A 194 -16.78 -3.27 -16.35
C GLU A 194 -15.25 -3.26 -16.24
N LYS A 195 -14.68 -2.26 -15.56
CA LYS A 195 -13.24 -2.12 -15.34
C LYS A 195 -12.77 -2.66 -13.98
N ALA A 196 -13.63 -3.31 -13.20
CA ALA A 196 -13.34 -3.60 -11.79
C ALA A 196 -12.05 -4.41 -11.57
N GLU A 197 -11.68 -5.29 -12.50
CA GLU A 197 -10.43 -6.07 -12.44
C GLU A 197 -9.18 -5.19 -12.60
N ASP A 198 -9.16 -4.31 -13.61
CA ASP A 198 -8.08 -3.34 -13.82
C ASP A 198 -7.94 -2.39 -12.63
N LEU A 199 -9.05 -2.10 -11.96
CA LEU A 199 -9.11 -1.16 -10.84
C LEU A 199 -8.87 -1.81 -9.48
N TRP A 200 -8.82 -3.15 -9.42
CA TRP A 200 -8.72 -3.90 -8.19
C TRP A 200 -7.56 -3.47 -7.26
N PRO A 201 -6.33 -3.21 -7.77
CA PRO A 201 -5.22 -2.78 -6.91
C PRO A 201 -5.50 -1.42 -6.24
N VAL A 202 -6.23 -0.54 -6.91
CA VAL A 202 -6.50 0.82 -6.43
C VAL A 202 -7.74 0.85 -5.53
N LEU A 203 -8.69 -0.07 -5.76
CA LEU A 203 -9.92 -0.20 -4.98
C LEU A 203 -9.71 -0.67 -3.54
N GLN A 204 -8.56 -1.25 -3.19
CA GLN A 204 -8.33 -1.82 -1.85
C GLN A 204 -8.62 -0.82 -0.72
N HIS A 205 -8.08 0.40 -0.80
CA HIS A 205 -8.31 1.44 0.21
C HIS A 205 -9.79 1.87 0.30
N PHE A 206 -10.49 1.82 -0.83
CA PHE A 206 -11.91 2.13 -0.88
C PHE A 206 -12.73 1.03 -0.20
N LEU A 207 -12.41 -0.23 -0.51
CA LEU A 207 -13.06 -1.41 0.08
C LEU A 207 -12.79 -1.51 1.59
N GLU A 208 -11.59 -1.15 2.07
CA GLU A 208 -11.28 -1.08 3.51
C GLU A 208 -12.23 -0.14 4.26
N ILE A 209 -12.49 1.05 3.70
CA ILE A 209 -13.43 2.01 4.31
C ILE A 209 -14.85 1.45 4.26
N LEU A 210 -15.25 0.79 3.17
CA LEU A 210 -16.54 0.14 3.06
C LEU A 210 -16.68 -1.06 4.01
N ASN A 211 -15.61 -1.78 4.34
CA ASN A 211 -15.62 -2.90 5.28
C ASN A 211 -16.05 -2.52 6.69
N VAL A 212 -15.86 -1.26 7.07
CA VAL A 212 -16.31 -0.71 8.35
C VAL A 212 -17.76 -0.23 8.28
N ARG A 213 -18.25 0.21 7.11
CA ARG A 213 -19.48 1.01 6.97
C ARG A 213 -20.60 0.35 6.18
N GLY A 214 -20.28 -0.68 5.42
CA GLY A 214 -21.10 -1.22 4.34
C GLY A 214 -21.30 -0.23 3.19
N ALA A 215 -22.11 -0.62 2.22
CA ALA A 215 -22.53 0.21 1.09
C ALA A 215 -23.90 -0.22 0.56
N ARG A 216 -24.62 0.70 -0.10
CA ARG A 216 -25.77 0.35 -0.94
C ARG A 216 -25.37 0.49 -2.41
N ILE A 217 -25.29 -0.63 -3.11
CA ILE A 217 -24.77 -0.69 -4.48
C ILE A 217 -25.90 -1.06 -5.44
N ILE A 218 -26.13 -0.23 -6.45
CA ILE A 218 -27.01 -0.55 -7.58
C ILE A 218 -26.13 -0.69 -8.81
N LEU A 219 -26.03 -1.91 -9.31
CA LEU A 219 -25.30 -2.23 -10.54
C LEU A 219 -26.21 -2.05 -11.76
N TYR A 220 -25.64 -1.57 -12.85
CA TYR A 220 -26.28 -1.71 -14.16
C TYR A 220 -26.46 -3.20 -14.47
N SER A 221 -27.69 -3.62 -14.77
CA SER A 221 -28.05 -5.02 -14.99
C SER A 221 -27.27 -5.70 -16.11
N GLY A 222 -26.81 -4.93 -17.12
CA GLY A 222 -26.04 -5.44 -18.24
C GLY A 222 -24.54 -5.64 -17.96
N VAL A 223 -24.03 -5.23 -16.79
CA VAL A 223 -22.61 -5.43 -16.44
C VAL A 223 -22.39 -6.85 -15.90
N ALA A 224 -21.36 -7.52 -16.42
CA ALA A 224 -20.81 -8.73 -15.84
C ALA A 224 -19.59 -8.39 -14.97
N LEU A 225 -19.70 -8.62 -13.66
CA LEU A 225 -18.57 -8.52 -12.74
C LEU A 225 -17.85 -9.88 -12.64
N PRO A 226 -16.50 -9.90 -12.56
CA PRO A 226 -15.78 -11.11 -12.22
C PRO A 226 -16.26 -11.66 -10.87
N ARG A 227 -16.45 -12.98 -10.79
CA ARG A 227 -17.01 -13.65 -9.60
C ARG A 227 -16.24 -13.31 -8.31
N HIS A 228 -14.92 -13.28 -8.36
CA HIS A 228 -14.09 -12.94 -7.20
C HIS A 228 -14.32 -11.51 -6.70
N VAL A 229 -14.54 -10.55 -7.61
CA VAL A 229 -14.86 -9.15 -7.27
C VAL A 229 -16.22 -9.10 -6.58
N LEU A 230 -17.22 -9.75 -7.18
CA LEU A 230 -18.57 -9.80 -6.63
C LEU A 230 -18.59 -10.44 -5.24
N GLU A 231 -17.97 -11.60 -5.07
CA GLU A 231 -17.88 -12.31 -3.79
C GLU A 231 -17.17 -11.47 -2.74
N THR A 232 -16.11 -10.75 -3.10
CA THR A 232 -15.40 -9.87 -2.17
C THR A 232 -16.28 -8.71 -1.73
N ILE A 233 -16.94 -8.01 -2.66
CA ILE A 233 -17.81 -6.87 -2.34
C ILE A 233 -19.03 -7.33 -1.53
N ALA A 234 -19.63 -8.46 -1.89
CA ALA A 234 -20.76 -9.04 -1.16
C ALA A 234 -20.36 -9.55 0.24
N GLY A 235 -19.09 -9.90 0.45
CA GLY A 235 -18.54 -10.29 1.74
C GLY A 235 -18.33 -9.13 2.72
N ILE A 236 -18.37 -7.88 2.25
CA ILE A 236 -18.21 -6.68 3.08
C ILE A 236 -19.42 -6.55 4.02
N PRO A 237 -19.22 -6.52 5.36
CA PRO A 237 -20.30 -6.39 6.32
C PRO A 237 -21.18 -5.17 6.04
N GLY A 238 -22.50 -5.39 6.00
CA GLY A 238 -23.46 -4.32 5.75
C GLY A 238 -23.52 -3.84 4.29
N THR A 239 -22.86 -4.49 3.35
CA THR A 239 -23.04 -4.21 1.92
C THR A 239 -24.29 -4.89 1.39
N GLU A 240 -25.11 -4.11 0.69
CA GLU A 240 -26.31 -4.56 0.02
C GLU A 240 -26.18 -4.24 -1.46
N MET A 241 -26.52 -5.20 -2.32
CA MET A 241 -26.37 -5.05 -3.77
C MET A 241 -27.67 -5.35 -4.51
N ARG A 242 -28.01 -4.52 -5.50
CA ARG A 242 -29.14 -4.70 -6.40
C ARG A 242 -28.74 -4.41 -7.85
N ALA A 243 -29.52 -4.90 -8.80
CA ALA A 243 -29.35 -4.66 -10.22
C ALA A 243 -30.53 -3.85 -10.80
N SER A 244 -30.24 -2.93 -11.72
CA SER A 244 -31.23 -2.11 -12.41
C SER A 244 -30.75 -1.67 -13.79
N GLU A 245 -31.65 -1.67 -14.78
CA GLU A 245 -31.40 -1.11 -16.12
C GLU A 245 -31.38 0.44 -16.10
N ALA A 246 -31.90 1.06 -15.04
CA ALA A 246 -32.02 2.52 -14.96
C ALA A 246 -30.72 3.22 -14.50
N VAL A 247 -29.63 2.47 -14.31
CA VAL A 247 -28.31 3.03 -14.00
C VAL A 247 -27.68 3.57 -15.28
N LEU A 248 -27.49 4.89 -15.36
CA LEU A 248 -26.99 5.56 -16.58
C LEU A 248 -25.50 5.92 -16.50
N LEU A 249 -24.97 6.10 -15.30
CA LEU A 249 -23.65 6.66 -15.03
C LEU A 249 -23.14 6.19 -13.66
N ASP A 250 -21.82 6.18 -13.52
CA ASP A 250 -21.17 5.86 -12.26
C ASP A 250 -21.37 7.02 -11.29
N MET A 251 -21.84 6.74 -10.08
CA MET A 251 -22.13 7.77 -9.10
C MET A 251 -21.92 7.25 -7.69
N MET A 252 -21.33 8.08 -6.83
CA MET A 252 -21.33 7.88 -5.39
C MET A 252 -22.02 9.06 -4.71
N VAL A 253 -22.82 8.76 -3.69
CA VAL A 253 -23.37 9.77 -2.79
C VAL A 253 -23.05 9.40 -1.35
N ALA A 254 -22.34 10.30 -0.66
CA ALA A 254 -21.96 10.14 0.74
C ALA A 254 -22.09 11.48 1.46
N CYS A 255 -22.87 11.52 2.54
CA CYS A 255 -23.12 12.72 3.34
C CYS A 255 -23.64 13.91 2.51
N ASP A 256 -22.85 14.95 2.32
CA ASP A 256 -23.15 16.13 1.49
C ASP A 256 -22.45 16.12 0.14
N THR A 257 -21.71 15.06 -0.18
CA THR A 257 -20.89 14.99 -1.39
C THR A 257 -21.45 13.98 -2.40
N VAL A 258 -21.50 14.40 -3.65
CA VAL A 258 -21.87 13.59 -4.82
C VAL A 258 -20.68 13.54 -5.77
N VAL A 259 -20.22 12.34 -6.10
CA VAL A 259 -19.16 12.11 -7.09
C VAL A 259 -19.77 11.41 -8.30
N ILE A 260 -19.61 12.00 -9.49
CA ILE A 260 -20.19 11.48 -10.74
C ILE A 260 -19.05 11.16 -11.71
N GLY A 261 -18.99 9.92 -12.18
CA GLY A 261 -18.13 9.49 -13.27
C GLY A 261 -18.84 9.65 -14.61
N VAL A 262 -18.30 10.50 -15.47
CA VAL A 262 -18.81 10.79 -16.81
C VAL A 262 -17.80 10.30 -17.86
N PRO A 263 -18.22 9.70 -18.98
CA PRO A 263 -17.32 9.36 -20.07
C PRO A 263 -16.63 10.61 -20.64
N GLY A 264 -15.30 10.58 -20.70
CA GLY A 264 -14.46 11.58 -21.36
C GLY A 264 -14.02 11.15 -22.76
N THR A 265 -13.24 12.00 -23.42
CA THR A 265 -12.64 11.71 -24.72
C THR A 265 -11.57 10.60 -24.60
N GLY A 266 -11.41 9.80 -25.65
CA GLY A 266 -10.37 8.77 -25.71
C GLY A 266 -10.49 7.64 -24.67
N GLY A 267 -11.68 7.42 -24.10
CA GLY A 267 -11.89 6.39 -23.06
C GLY A 267 -11.49 6.82 -21.64
N ASN A 268 -11.13 8.09 -21.46
CA ASN A 268 -10.89 8.69 -20.14
C ASN A 268 -12.21 8.88 -19.36
N VAL A 269 -12.08 9.17 -18.07
CA VAL A 269 -13.20 9.49 -17.18
C VAL A 269 -13.07 10.95 -16.76
N VAL A 270 -14.16 11.71 -16.89
CA VAL A 270 -14.31 13.02 -16.28
C VAL A 270 -15.10 12.83 -14.99
N THR A 271 -14.59 13.38 -13.90
CA THR A 271 -15.25 13.36 -12.60
C THR A 271 -15.87 14.72 -12.34
N VAL A 272 -17.14 14.73 -11.94
CA VAL A 272 -17.81 15.90 -11.37
C VAL A 272 -18.08 15.61 -9.90
N THR A 273 -17.43 16.36 -9.02
CA THR A 273 -17.65 16.28 -7.56
C THR A 273 -18.41 17.50 -7.11
N ILE A 274 -19.53 17.29 -6.44
CA ILE A 274 -20.42 18.34 -5.95
C ILE A 274 -20.54 18.17 -4.44
N THR A 275 -20.05 19.15 -3.69
CA THR A 275 -20.24 19.23 -2.24
C THR A 275 -21.39 20.19 -1.99
N ASN A 276 -22.57 19.65 -1.72
CA ASN A 276 -23.79 20.41 -1.42
C ASN A 276 -24.80 19.52 -0.68
N ARG A 277 -25.15 19.91 0.54
CA ARG A 277 -25.97 19.09 1.44
C ARG A 277 -27.36 18.83 0.90
N GLU A 278 -28.03 19.86 0.36
CA GLU A 278 -29.41 19.73 -0.11
C GLU A 278 -29.50 18.91 -1.41
N PHE A 279 -28.52 19.07 -2.30
CA PHE A 279 -28.39 18.28 -3.51
C PHE A 279 -28.17 16.80 -3.20
N ALA A 280 -27.21 16.48 -2.33
CA ALA A 280 -26.95 15.11 -1.90
C ALA A 280 -28.19 14.47 -1.26
N LYS A 281 -28.91 15.22 -0.40
CA LYS A 281 -30.15 14.76 0.23
C LYS A 281 -31.26 14.51 -0.78
N ALA A 282 -31.43 15.38 -1.77
CA ALA A 282 -32.40 15.20 -2.85
C ALA A 282 -32.09 13.94 -3.68
N LEU A 283 -30.81 13.71 -3.97
CA LEU A 283 -30.36 12.58 -4.75
C LEU A 283 -30.55 11.25 -4.00
N LYS A 284 -30.23 11.20 -2.70
CA LYS A 284 -30.52 10.03 -1.84
C LYS A 284 -31.99 9.63 -1.85
N ARG A 285 -32.92 10.59 -1.78
CA ARG A 285 -34.37 10.31 -1.88
C ARG A 285 -34.72 9.66 -3.22
N ARG A 286 -34.09 10.08 -4.32
CA ARG A 286 -34.31 9.46 -5.63
C ARG A 286 -33.69 8.07 -5.73
N LEU A 287 -32.50 7.88 -5.15
CA LEU A 287 -31.82 6.60 -5.07
C LEU A 287 -32.61 5.58 -4.25
N GLU A 288 -33.28 5.99 -3.17
CA GLU A 288 -34.20 5.14 -2.41
C GLU A 288 -35.37 4.62 -3.25
N VAL A 289 -35.94 5.46 -4.13
CA VAL A 289 -37.01 5.03 -5.05
C VAL A 289 -36.46 4.01 -6.04
N LEU A 290 -35.29 4.28 -6.63
CA LEU A 290 -34.61 3.36 -7.54
C LEU A 290 -34.26 2.04 -6.84
N TRP A 291 -33.79 2.09 -5.59
CA TRP A 291 -33.44 0.94 -4.78
C TRP A 291 -34.62 -0.01 -4.60
N ARG A 292 -35.79 0.53 -4.28
CA ARG A 292 -37.03 -0.24 -4.08
C ARG A 292 -37.51 -0.92 -5.35
N SER A 293 -37.31 -0.31 -6.52
CA SER A 293 -37.64 -0.91 -7.81
C SER A 293 -36.55 -1.82 -8.39
N SER A 294 -35.35 -1.83 -7.80
CA SER A 294 -34.21 -2.63 -8.26
C SER A 294 -34.28 -4.08 -7.74
N ARG A 295 -33.82 -5.02 -8.56
CA ARG A 295 -33.82 -6.44 -8.22
C ARG A 295 -32.66 -6.77 -7.28
N PRO A 296 -32.87 -7.47 -6.14
CA PRO A 296 -31.77 -7.97 -5.33
C PRO A 296 -30.82 -8.84 -6.16
N LEU A 297 -29.51 -8.65 -5.99
CA LEU A 297 -28.52 -9.56 -6.54
C LEU A 297 -28.56 -10.86 -5.73
N GLY A 298 -29.20 -11.90 -6.28
CA GLY A 298 -29.20 -13.23 -5.68
C GLY A 298 -27.83 -13.90 -5.78
N LYS A 299 -27.62 -15.01 -5.06
CA LYS A 299 -26.38 -15.83 -5.08
C LYS A 299 -26.04 -16.46 -6.45
N ARG A 300 -26.70 -16.08 -7.55
CA ARG A 300 -26.47 -16.59 -8.91
C ARG A 300 -26.01 -15.46 -9.82
N TYR A 301 -24.76 -15.07 -9.64
CA TYR A 301 -23.88 -14.48 -10.64
C TYR A 301 -22.51 -15.15 -10.47
#